data_AF-A0A2E9DVV7-F1
#
_entry.id   AF-A0A2E9DVV7-F1
#
_cell.length_a   1.000
_cell.length_b   1.000
_cell.length_c   1.000
_cell.angle_alpha   90.00
_cell.angle_beta   90.00
_cell.angle_gamma   90.00
#
_symmetry.space_group_name_H-M   'P 1'
#
loop_
_entity.id
_entity.type
_entity.pdbx_description
1 polymer ?
#
loop_
_entity_poly.entity_id
_entity_poly.type
_entity_poly.pdbx_seq_one_letter_code
_entity_poly.pdbx_strand_id
1 'polypeptide(L)'
;MKLLDFILSTKAMALLLLLMASSVGVATFIENSYDTITAKVLIYNAKWFELILFLLLINFVNNIKTYKLLQWKKWSILLLHIGFIIALIGAFITRYVGFEGVMLIQENTSSQQIYSSEPWLQVAVHNEKKQMEVTKQHYFSEINTTFPSVEFDFPNVGQVEVNVINRIKNAELEFQTDVAGGKLFLHLILPGRENLYLEDGQVAEKMGIPFALNNNDRQDAVRFYYQNDTLQVFAPFEMQKLDMASLTVADRQKGMDQLPQDTLSSSNLHQVSTRNLLSFLGQQIMINSVEKRAKLVWNSSENEELPDAHLIEVKANGKKSTDYVLGKAALRPIPTMVSCGGLFFSIGYGSRELDVPFSVKLDDFRLLKYPGSESPSSYESDITINDPKNEFSSSYNIFMNNVVDYGGYRFFQSSYD
;
A
#
# COMPACT_ATOMS: atom_id res chain seq x y z
N MET A 1 -34.26 31.78 -17.73
CA MET A 1 -34.13 32.97 -16.86
C MET A 1 -34.44 32.61 -15.41
N LYS A 2 -35.68 32.25 -15.05
CA LYS A 2 -36.05 31.97 -13.63
C LYS A 2 -35.15 30.99 -12.85
N LEU A 3 -34.68 29.90 -13.46
CA LEU A 3 -33.81 28.93 -12.79
C LEU A 3 -32.40 29.48 -12.56
N LEU A 4 -31.84 30.20 -13.55
CA LEU A 4 -30.53 30.84 -13.44
C LEU A 4 -30.55 31.92 -12.35
N ASP A 5 -31.62 32.74 -12.34
CA ASP A 5 -31.82 33.79 -11.35
C ASP A 5 -31.95 33.22 -9.93
N PHE A 6 -32.55 32.03 -9.79
CA PHE A 6 -32.62 31.31 -8.53
C PHE A 6 -31.25 30.79 -8.09
N ILE A 7 -30.52 30.10 -8.96
CA ILE A 7 -29.20 29.52 -8.66
C ILE A 7 -28.19 30.60 -8.28
N LEU A 8 -28.28 31.79 -8.86
CA LEU A 8 -27.40 32.94 -8.61
C LEU A 8 -27.84 33.82 -7.42
N SER A 9 -28.87 33.43 -6.69
CA SER A 9 -29.41 34.21 -5.57
C SER A 9 -28.67 33.94 -4.25
N THR A 10 -28.71 34.89 -3.32
CA THR A 10 -28.15 34.71 -1.97
C THR A 10 -28.82 33.60 -1.16
N LYS A 11 -30.10 33.31 -1.42
CA LYS A 11 -30.80 32.17 -0.81
C LYS A 11 -30.20 30.85 -1.28
N ALA A 12 -29.94 30.72 -2.59
CA ALA A 12 -29.28 29.54 -3.13
C ALA A 12 -27.83 29.43 -2.63
N MET A 13 -27.09 30.53 -2.55
CA MET A 13 -25.75 30.54 -1.96
C MET A 13 -25.75 30.04 -0.50
N ALA A 14 -26.67 30.52 0.34
CA ALA A 14 -26.78 30.07 1.73
C ALA A 14 -27.11 28.57 1.82
N LEU A 15 -28.00 28.07 0.95
CA LEU A 15 -28.30 26.64 0.85
C LEU A 15 -27.08 25.84 0.42
N LEU A 16 -26.33 26.29 -0.59
CA LEU A 16 -25.12 25.62 -1.06
C LEU A 16 -24.03 25.59 0.01
N LEU A 17 -23.86 26.67 0.79
CA LEU A 17 -22.93 26.70 1.92
C LEU A 17 -23.33 25.70 3.02
N LEU A 18 -24.64 25.61 3.32
CA LEU A 18 -25.15 24.62 4.27
C LEU A 18 -24.92 23.20 3.76
N LEU A 19 -25.23 22.92 2.50
CA LEU A 19 -24.97 21.61 1.88
C LEU A 19 -23.49 21.26 1.90
N MET A 20 -22.60 22.21 1.59
CA MET A 20 -21.16 22.00 1.68
C MET A 20 -20.73 21.67 3.11
N ALA A 21 -21.14 22.46 4.10
CA ALA A 21 -20.79 22.24 5.51
C ALA A 21 -21.34 20.91 6.05
N SER A 22 -22.60 20.57 5.73
CA SER A 22 -23.20 19.28 6.07
C SER A 22 -22.47 18.12 5.39
N SER A 23 -22.05 18.28 4.13
CA SER A 23 -21.30 17.25 3.41
C SER A 23 -19.95 16.97 4.06
N VAL A 24 -19.22 18.01 4.46
CA VAL A 24 -17.94 17.87 5.18
C VAL A 24 -18.16 17.22 6.55
N GLY A 25 -19.19 17.64 7.29
CA GLY A 25 -19.53 17.01 8.58
C GLY A 25 -19.89 15.52 8.43
N VAL A 26 -20.70 15.17 7.42
CA VAL A 26 -21.04 13.77 7.10
C VAL A 26 -19.80 12.99 6.67
N ALA A 27 -18.86 13.60 5.93
CA ALA A 27 -17.61 12.94 5.54
C ALA A 27 -16.80 12.46 6.75
N THR A 28 -16.74 13.27 7.82
CA THR A 28 -16.07 12.88 9.08
C THR A 28 -16.72 11.66 9.74
N PHE A 29 -18.05 11.56 9.73
CA PHE A 29 -18.74 10.37 10.23
C PHE A 29 -18.50 9.15 9.35
N ILE A 30 -18.52 9.30 8.02
CA ILE A 30 -18.22 8.22 7.07
C ILE A 30 -16.80 7.70 7.29
N GLU A 31 -15.83 8.60 7.48
CA GLU A 31 -14.44 8.25 7.74
C GLU A 31 -14.28 7.42 9.02
N ASN A 32 -14.98 7.79 10.09
CA ASN A 32 -14.95 7.07 11.36
C ASN A 32 -15.72 5.74 11.33
N SER A 33 -16.76 5.62 10.49
CA SER A 33 -17.57 4.39 10.39
C SER A 33 -17.05 3.38 9.38
N TYR A 34 -16.30 3.83 8.37
CA TYR A 34 -15.78 2.99 7.29
C TYR A 34 -14.26 3.17 7.20
N ASP A 35 -13.81 4.12 6.38
CA ASP A 35 -12.41 4.47 6.24
C ASP A 35 -12.26 5.82 5.51
N THR A 36 -11.03 6.33 5.50
CA THR A 36 -10.63 7.56 4.79
C THR A 36 -10.90 7.48 3.28
N ILE A 37 -10.75 6.30 2.69
CA ILE A 37 -10.94 6.06 1.24
C ILE A 37 -12.41 6.22 0.87
N THR A 38 -13.33 5.72 1.69
CA THR A 38 -14.77 5.78 1.49
C THR A 38 -15.27 7.21 1.58
N ALA A 39 -14.81 7.99 2.57
CA ALA A 39 -15.11 9.42 2.67
C ALA A 39 -14.61 10.20 1.44
N LYS A 40 -13.38 9.90 0.97
CA LYS A 40 -12.83 10.46 -0.27
C LYS A 40 -13.70 10.15 -1.48
N VAL A 41 -14.07 8.89 -1.71
CA VAL A 41 -14.85 8.49 -2.89
C VAL A 41 -16.27 9.07 -2.88
N LEU A 42 -16.95 9.04 -1.73
CA LEU A 42 -18.37 9.42 -1.65
C LEU A 42 -18.60 10.94 -1.61
N ILE A 43 -17.69 11.68 -0.97
CA ILE A 43 -17.84 13.13 -0.76
C ILE A 43 -16.76 13.90 -1.53
N TYR A 44 -15.50 13.82 -1.10
CA TYR A 44 -14.46 14.74 -1.55
C TYR A 44 -14.18 14.65 -3.06
N ASN A 45 -14.14 13.44 -3.62
CA ASN A 45 -13.89 13.18 -5.04
C ASN A 45 -15.17 13.04 -5.87
N ALA A 46 -16.34 13.14 -5.25
CA ALA A 46 -17.60 12.97 -5.96
C ALA A 46 -17.95 14.19 -6.84
N LYS A 47 -18.52 13.92 -8.02
CA LYS A 47 -18.88 14.96 -9.00
C LYS A 47 -19.99 15.90 -8.50
N TRP A 48 -20.88 15.41 -7.63
CA TRP A 48 -21.94 16.24 -7.06
C TRP A 48 -21.39 17.28 -6.07
N PHE A 49 -20.37 16.91 -5.27
CA PHE A 49 -19.75 17.83 -4.32
C PHE A 49 -18.93 18.88 -5.07
N GLU A 50 -18.23 18.46 -6.12
CA GLU A 50 -17.56 19.36 -7.05
C GLU A 50 -18.53 20.38 -7.68
N LEU A 51 -19.72 19.92 -8.10
CA LEU A 51 -20.77 20.81 -8.62
C LEU A 51 -21.22 21.85 -7.58
N ILE A 52 -21.35 21.47 -6.30
CA ILE A 52 -21.67 22.43 -5.22
C ILE A 52 -20.59 23.52 -5.13
N LEU A 53 -19.31 23.13 -5.11
CA LEU A 53 -18.19 24.07 -5.06
C LEU A 53 -18.15 25.01 -6.28
N PHE A 54 -18.40 24.46 -7.47
CA PHE A 54 -18.48 25.24 -8.71
C PHE A 54 -19.64 26.24 -8.70
N LEU A 55 -20.82 25.82 -8.25
CA LEU A 55 -21.98 26.71 -8.12
C LEU A 55 -21.74 27.80 -7.05
N LEU A 56 -21.04 27.48 -5.97
CA LEU A 56 -20.62 28.48 -4.97
C LEU A 56 -19.68 29.51 -5.57
N LEU A 57 -18.67 29.09 -6.36
CA LEU A 57 -17.74 29.98 -7.04
C LEU A 57 -18.50 30.98 -7.93
N ILE A 58 -19.42 30.50 -8.76
CA ILE A 58 -20.25 31.36 -9.61
C ILE A 58 -21.10 32.31 -8.76
N ASN A 59 -21.69 31.84 -7.65
CA ASN A 59 -22.47 32.69 -6.74
C ASN A 59 -21.63 33.82 -6.13
N PHE A 60 -20.45 33.52 -5.61
CA PHE A 60 -19.55 34.53 -5.04
C PHE A 60 -19.16 35.58 -6.09
N VAL A 61 -18.83 35.16 -7.31
CA VAL A 61 -18.51 36.08 -8.42
C VAL A 61 -19.71 36.95 -8.79
N ASN A 62 -20.91 36.35 -8.94
CA ASN A 62 -22.12 37.09 -9.30
C ASN A 62 -22.54 38.12 -8.24
N ASN A 63 -22.38 37.77 -6.96
CA ASN A 63 -22.75 38.64 -5.84
C ASN A 63 -21.90 39.92 -5.78
N ILE A 64 -20.64 39.88 -6.23
CA ILE A 64 -19.80 41.08 -6.34
C ILE A 64 -20.46 42.14 -7.22
N LYS A 65 -20.94 41.74 -8.41
CA LYS A 65 -21.63 42.64 -9.35
C LYS A 65 -23.01 43.04 -8.82
N THR A 66 -23.81 42.06 -8.40
CA THR A 66 -25.20 42.25 -7.98
C THR A 66 -25.32 43.23 -6.81
N TYR A 67 -24.43 43.13 -5.82
CA TYR A 67 -24.45 43.99 -4.63
C TYR A 67 -23.49 45.17 -4.71
N LYS A 68 -22.86 45.40 -5.88
CA LYS A 68 -21.88 46.48 -6.12
C LYS A 68 -20.81 46.52 -5.03
N LEU A 69 -20.15 45.38 -4.80
CA LEU A 69 -19.19 45.22 -3.70
C LEU A 69 -17.86 45.94 -3.96
N LEU A 70 -17.57 46.36 -5.19
CA LEU A 70 -16.42 47.22 -5.54
C LEU A 70 -16.63 48.67 -5.06
N GLN A 71 -16.90 48.83 -3.76
CA GLN A 71 -17.05 50.12 -3.10
C GLN A 71 -16.23 50.10 -1.83
N TRP A 72 -15.50 51.19 -1.56
CA TRP A 72 -14.67 51.32 -0.36
C TRP A 72 -15.44 51.04 0.93
N LYS A 73 -16.71 51.46 1.01
CA LYS A 73 -17.58 51.22 2.19
C LYS A 73 -17.88 49.74 2.46
N LYS A 74 -17.66 48.83 1.48
CA LYS A 74 -17.96 47.39 1.55
C LYS A 74 -16.71 46.53 1.46
N TRP A 75 -15.54 47.11 1.68
CA TRP A 75 -14.25 46.44 1.47
C TRP A 75 -14.12 45.13 2.28
N SER A 76 -14.66 45.06 3.49
CA SER A 76 -14.63 43.85 4.33
C SER A 76 -15.42 42.69 3.72
N ILE A 77 -16.62 42.96 3.21
CA ILE A 77 -17.47 41.96 2.54
C ILE A 77 -16.86 41.55 1.20
N LEU A 78 -16.28 42.52 0.47
CA LEU A 78 -15.56 42.26 -0.78
C LEU A 78 -14.36 41.34 -0.53
N LEU A 79 -13.56 41.62 0.51
CA LEU A 79 -12.41 40.80 0.90
C LEU A 79 -12.83 39.35 1.19
N LEU A 80 -13.94 39.16 1.91
CA LEU A 80 -14.49 37.83 2.19
C LEU A 80 -14.86 37.08 0.90
N HIS A 81 -15.54 37.74 -0.05
CA HIS A 81 -15.91 37.12 -1.32
C HIS A 81 -14.68 36.76 -2.15
N ILE A 82 -13.71 37.68 -2.26
CA ILE A 82 -12.46 37.43 -2.97
C ILE A 82 -11.70 36.26 -2.34
N GLY A 83 -11.64 36.20 -1.00
CA GLY A 83 -11.03 35.09 -0.27
C GLY A 83 -11.64 33.74 -0.61
N PHE A 84 -12.97 33.62 -0.59
CA PHE A 84 -13.65 32.38 -1.00
C PHE A 84 -13.44 32.04 -2.47
N ILE A 85 -13.44 33.02 -3.37
CA ILE A 85 -13.16 32.80 -4.80
C ILE A 85 -11.75 32.23 -4.97
N ILE A 86 -10.74 32.84 -4.33
CA ILE A 86 -9.36 32.37 -4.38
C ILE A 86 -9.25 30.96 -3.81
N ALA A 87 -9.88 30.68 -2.67
CA ALA A 87 -9.86 29.35 -2.05
C ALA A 87 -10.48 28.28 -2.96
N LEU A 88 -11.63 28.58 -3.59
CA LEU A 88 -12.31 27.64 -4.50
C LEU A 88 -11.51 27.40 -5.79
N ILE A 89 -10.90 28.45 -6.36
CA ILE A 89 -10.01 28.31 -7.52
C ILE A 89 -8.77 27.50 -7.15
N GLY A 90 -8.16 27.78 -5.99
CA GLY A 90 -7.01 27.04 -5.48
C GLY A 90 -7.35 25.55 -5.30
N ALA A 91 -8.48 25.23 -4.66
CA ALA A 91 -8.95 23.85 -4.51
C ALA A 91 -9.19 23.15 -5.85
N PHE A 92 -9.72 23.87 -6.86
CA PHE A 92 -9.89 23.33 -8.21
C PHE A 92 -8.54 23.01 -8.86
N ILE A 93 -7.55 23.91 -8.77
CA ILE A 93 -6.21 23.69 -9.32
C ILE A 93 -5.53 22.50 -8.62
N THR A 94 -5.52 22.45 -7.28
CA THR A 94 -4.94 21.35 -6.52
C THR A 94 -5.54 20.00 -6.91
N ARG A 95 -6.87 19.94 -7.11
CA ARG A 95 -7.58 18.71 -7.46
C ARG A 95 -7.27 18.17 -8.85
N TYR A 96 -7.11 19.05 -9.84
CA TYR A 96 -7.02 18.65 -11.25
C TYR A 96 -5.61 18.67 -11.83
N VAL A 97 -4.72 19.46 -11.23
CA VAL A 97 -3.35 19.66 -11.70
C VAL A 97 -2.34 19.19 -10.66
N GLY A 98 -2.68 19.32 -9.37
CA GLY A 98 -1.84 18.86 -8.27
C GLY A 98 -1.80 17.34 -8.17
N PHE A 99 -0.76 16.85 -7.52
CA PHE A 99 -0.67 15.49 -7.02
C PHE A 99 -0.08 15.52 -5.62
N GLU A 100 -0.38 14.48 -4.84
CA GLU A 100 0.14 14.32 -3.49
C GLU A 100 0.90 13.00 -3.40
N GLY A 101 1.84 12.93 -2.46
CA GLY A 101 2.54 11.71 -2.18
C GLY A 101 3.46 11.82 -0.97
N VAL A 102 4.04 10.67 -0.61
CA VAL A 102 4.93 10.51 0.53
C VAL A 102 6.34 10.23 0.02
N MET A 103 7.30 11.02 0.50
CA MET A 103 8.72 10.76 0.30
C MET A 103 9.26 10.07 1.55
N LEU A 104 9.65 8.81 1.43
CA LEU A 104 10.29 8.07 2.51
C LEU A 104 11.80 8.34 2.45
N ILE A 105 12.36 8.88 3.53
CA ILE A 105 13.79 9.20 3.63
C ILE A 105 14.28 8.70 4.99
N GLN A 106 15.31 7.86 4.99
CA GLN A 106 15.99 7.47 6.22
C GLN A 106 16.94 8.59 6.64
N GLU A 107 17.17 8.76 7.94
CA GLU A 107 18.14 9.74 8.43
C GLU A 107 19.50 9.55 7.77
N ASN A 108 20.15 10.66 7.43
CA ASN A 108 21.41 10.75 6.70
C ASN A 108 21.39 10.24 5.26
N THR A 109 20.22 9.91 4.69
CA THR A 109 20.07 9.47 3.30
C THR A 109 19.34 10.51 2.44
N SER A 110 19.41 10.34 1.11
CA SER A 110 18.71 11.17 0.15
C SER A 110 17.73 10.35 -0.69
N SER A 111 16.60 10.96 -1.03
CA SER A 111 15.62 10.40 -1.96
C SER A 111 15.32 11.38 -3.10
N GLN A 112 14.96 10.82 -4.25
CA GLN A 112 14.43 11.54 -5.41
C GLN A 112 13.04 11.02 -5.78
N GLN A 113 12.44 10.18 -4.92
CA GLN A 113 11.26 9.39 -5.23
C GLN A 113 10.14 9.68 -4.26
N ILE A 114 8.94 9.85 -4.80
CA ILE A 114 7.69 10.06 -4.07
C ILE A 114 6.74 8.91 -4.43
N TYR A 115 6.04 8.38 -3.44
CA TYR A 115 4.95 7.44 -3.64
C TYR A 115 3.62 8.19 -3.62
N SER A 116 2.81 8.04 -4.67
CA SER A 116 1.53 8.77 -4.75
C SER A 116 0.59 8.43 -3.60
N SER A 117 -0.15 9.44 -3.12
CA SER A 117 -1.21 9.24 -2.13
C SER A 117 -2.39 8.47 -2.72
N GLU A 118 -2.62 8.60 -4.03
CA GLU A 118 -3.67 7.90 -4.74
C GLU A 118 -3.22 6.49 -5.17
N PRO A 119 -4.09 5.47 -5.05
CA PRO A 119 -3.82 4.13 -5.55
C PRO A 119 -4.05 4.00 -7.06
N TRP A 120 -3.17 3.24 -7.69
CA TRP A 120 -3.19 2.94 -9.13
C TRP A 120 -3.09 1.44 -9.37
N LEU A 121 -3.92 0.93 -10.27
CA LEU A 121 -3.66 -0.31 -10.97
C LEU A 121 -2.59 -0.02 -12.03
N GLN A 122 -1.45 -0.69 -11.91
CA GLN A 122 -0.26 -0.49 -12.74
C GLN A 122 -0.01 -1.78 -13.52
N VAL A 123 -0.02 -1.68 -14.85
CA VAL A 123 0.16 -2.80 -15.77
C VAL A 123 1.34 -2.48 -16.68
N ALA A 124 2.48 -3.09 -16.42
CA ALA A 124 3.59 -3.12 -17.36
C ALA A 124 3.52 -4.41 -18.19
N VAL A 125 3.66 -4.30 -19.51
CA VAL A 125 3.57 -5.43 -20.43
C VAL A 125 4.70 -5.37 -21.46
N HIS A 126 5.32 -6.51 -21.74
CA HIS A 126 6.34 -6.63 -22.77
C HIS A 126 6.28 -7.95 -23.54
N ASN A 127 6.91 -7.95 -24.72
CA ASN A 127 7.18 -9.14 -25.53
C ASN A 127 8.69 -9.33 -25.78
N GLU A 128 9.51 -8.86 -24.84
CA GLU A 128 10.98 -8.78 -24.88
C GLU A 128 11.55 -7.75 -25.88
N LYS A 129 10.79 -7.38 -26.91
CA LYS A 129 11.19 -6.38 -27.92
C LYS A 129 10.64 -4.99 -27.65
N LYS A 130 9.40 -4.93 -27.15
CA LYS A 130 8.70 -3.70 -26.83
C LYS A 130 8.08 -3.82 -25.45
N GLN A 131 8.09 -2.72 -24.72
CA GLN A 131 7.43 -2.57 -23.43
C GLN A 131 6.41 -1.42 -23.51
N MET A 132 5.33 -1.57 -22.77
CA MET A 132 4.32 -0.55 -22.56
C MET A 132 3.88 -0.57 -21.11
N GLU A 133 3.50 0.58 -20.59
CA GLU A 133 2.94 0.71 -19.26
C GLU A 133 1.60 1.44 -19.36
N VAL A 134 0.60 0.90 -18.67
CA VAL A 134 -0.72 1.50 -18.57
C VAL A 134 -1.12 1.54 -17.11
N THR A 135 -1.56 2.70 -16.67
CA THR A 135 -1.98 2.91 -15.28
C THR A 135 -3.42 3.41 -15.23
N LYS A 136 -4.15 2.98 -14.21
CA LYS A 136 -5.53 3.41 -13.96
C LYS A 136 -5.74 3.67 -12.48
N GLN A 137 -6.04 4.92 -12.13
CA GLN A 137 -6.39 5.27 -10.77
C GLN A 137 -7.71 4.61 -10.38
N HIS A 138 -7.72 3.96 -9.22
CA HIS A 138 -8.92 3.33 -8.70
C HIS A 138 -8.84 3.20 -7.19
N TYR A 139 -9.89 3.64 -6.49
CA TYR A 139 -10.02 3.48 -5.05
C TYR A 139 -10.97 2.33 -4.74
N PHE A 140 -10.43 1.26 -4.15
CA PHE A 140 -11.28 0.28 -3.50
C PHE A 140 -11.73 0.81 -2.14
N SER A 141 -13.03 1.06 -1.98
CA SER A 141 -13.59 1.51 -0.71
C SER A 141 -14.46 0.44 -0.07
N GLU A 142 -14.97 0.68 1.14
CA GLU A 142 -15.84 -0.28 1.82
C GLU A 142 -17.18 -0.45 1.10
N ILE A 143 -17.69 0.64 0.51
CA ILE A 143 -19.02 0.70 -0.12
C ILE A 143 -18.94 0.65 -1.65
N ASN A 144 -17.89 1.19 -2.25
CA ASN A 144 -17.71 1.18 -3.70
C ASN A 144 -16.93 -0.08 -4.12
N THR A 145 -17.64 -1.03 -4.72
CA THR A 145 -17.12 -2.31 -5.19
C THR A 145 -16.95 -2.38 -6.70
N THR A 146 -16.97 -1.22 -7.40
CA THR A 146 -16.64 -1.22 -8.83
C THR A 146 -15.22 -1.71 -9.03
N PHE A 147 -15.00 -2.53 -10.07
CA PHE A 147 -13.68 -3.05 -10.36
C PHE A 147 -13.06 -2.31 -11.56
N PRO A 148 -11.77 -1.95 -11.51
CA PRO A 148 -11.10 -1.30 -12.62
C PRO A 148 -10.82 -2.28 -13.76
N SER A 149 -10.90 -1.75 -14.98
CA SER A 149 -10.53 -2.42 -16.22
C SER A 149 -9.63 -1.50 -17.05
N VAL A 150 -8.65 -2.09 -17.72
CA VAL A 150 -7.70 -1.41 -18.60
C VAL A 150 -7.66 -2.15 -19.93
N GLU A 151 -7.96 -1.41 -21.01
CA GLU A 151 -7.93 -1.91 -22.38
C GLU A 151 -6.94 -1.08 -23.22
N PHE A 152 -6.10 -1.76 -23.99
CA PHE A 152 -5.14 -1.11 -24.89
C PHE A 152 -4.72 -2.05 -26.04
N ASP A 153 -4.23 -1.48 -27.14
CA ASP A 153 -3.67 -2.24 -28.25
C ASP A 153 -2.17 -2.45 -28.07
N PHE A 154 -1.72 -3.71 -28.07
CA PHE A 154 -0.32 -4.06 -28.08
C PHE A 154 0.17 -4.37 -29.52
N PRO A 155 1.24 -3.72 -30.00
CA PRO A 155 1.69 -3.89 -31.38
C PRO A 155 1.98 -5.35 -31.75
N ASN A 156 1.49 -5.77 -32.92
CA ASN A 156 1.61 -7.13 -33.47
C ASN A 156 0.90 -8.24 -32.66
N VAL A 157 0.12 -7.89 -31.64
CA VAL A 157 -0.70 -8.83 -30.86
C VAL A 157 -2.18 -8.45 -30.94
N GLY A 158 -2.50 -7.16 -30.92
CA GLY A 158 -3.87 -6.64 -30.95
C GLY A 158 -4.35 -6.21 -29.57
N GLN A 159 -5.67 -6.25 -29.37
CA GLN A 159 -6.30 -5.77 -28.13
C GLN A 159 -5.92 -6.66 -26.94
N VAL A 160 -5.56 -5.99 -25.84
CA VAL A 160 -5.26 -6.58 -24.54
C VAL A 160 -6.20 -5.97 -23.51
N GLU A 161 -6.75 -6.81 -22.64
CA GLU A 161 -7.70 -6.43 -21.59
C GLU A 161 -7.19 -6.98 -20.25
N VAL A 162 -7.08 -6.10 -19.25
CA VAL A 162 -6.73 -6.45 -17.88
C VAL A 162 -7.84 -5.97 -16.96
N ASN A 163 -8.54 -6.92 -16.32
CA ASN A 163 -9.67 -6.66 -15.47
C ASN A 163 -9.39 -7.13 -14.05
N VAL A 164 -9.75 -6.33 -13.06
CA VAL A 164 -9.98 -6.87 -11.72
C VAL A 164 -11.39 -7.45 -11.71
N ILE A 165 -11.54 -8.70 -11.27
CA ILE A 165 -12.83 -9.41 -11.24
C ILE A 165 -13.33 -9.70 -9.83
N ASN A 166 -12.42 -9.70 -8.85
CA ASN A 166 -12.77 -9.86 -7.44
C ASN A 166 -11.72 -9.20 -6.53
N ARG A 167 -12.12 -8.82 -5.31
CA ARG A 167 -11.24 -8.31 -4.25
C ARG A 167 -11.54 -9.06 -2.97
N ILE A 168 -10.49 -9.56 -2.32
CA ILE A 168 -10.52 -10.12 -0.97
C ILE A 168 -9.80 -9.13 -0.07
N LYS A 169 -10.51 -8.58 0.91
CA LYS A 169 -9.96 -7.54 1.80
C LYS A 169 -9.01 -8.15 2.81
N ASN A 170 -7.93 -7.45 3.13
CA ASN A 170 -6.96 -7.87 4.16
C ASN A 170 -6.62 -9.36 3.98
N ALA A 171 -6.14 -9.70 2.79
CA ALA A 171 -6.13 -11.07 2.33
C ALA A 171 -5.00 -11.87 3.01
N GLU A 172 -5.39 -13.01 3.56
CA GLU A 172 -4.48 -13.96 4.19
C GLU A 172 -4.58 -15.32 3.48
N LEU A 173 -3.43 -15.97 3.30
CA LEU A 173 -3.37 -17.31 2.75
C LEU A 173 -3.66 -18.32 3.86
N GLU A 174 -4.73 -19.09 3.68
CA GLU A 174 -5.12 -20.14 4.61
C GLU A 174 -5.21 -21.49 3.90
N PHE A 175 -5.02 -22.55 4.68
CA PHE A 175 -5.29 -23.89 4.22
C PHE A 175 -6.76 -24.21 4.30
N GLN A 176 -7.33 -24.57 3.16
CA GLN A 176 -8.54 -25.36 3.13
C GLN A 176 -8.15 -26.84 3.25
N THR A 177 -8.44 -27.47 4.38
CA THR A 177 -8.10 -28.88 4.66
C THR A 177 -9.16 -29.85 4.12
N ASP A 178 -8.81 -31.14 4.09
CA ASP A 178 -9.67 -32.25 3.65
C ASP A 178 -10.23 -32.15 2.22
N VAL A 179 -9.57 -31.39 1.36
CA VAL A 179 -9.96 -31.21 -0.04
C VAL A 179 -9.72 -32.50 -0.83
N ALA A 180 -10.69 -32.91 -1.63
CA ALA A 180 -10.53 -34.04 -2.55
C ALA A 180 -9.50 -33.67 -3.64
N GLY A 181 -8.43 -34.46 -3.76
CA GLY A 181 -7.29 -34.11 -4.62
C GLY A 181 -6.42 -32.97 -4.10
N GLY A 182 -6.61 -32.56 -2.84
CA GLY A 182 -5.70 -31.64 -2.15
C GLY A 182 -4.30 -32.23 -2.04
N LYS A 183 -3.31 -31.35 -1.96
CA LYS A 183 -1.90 -31.74 -1.95
C LYS A 183 -1.34 -31.72 -0.54
N LEU A 184 -0.16 -32.32 -0.39
CA LEU A 184 0.62 -32.22 0.83
C LEU A 184 1.33 -30.85 0.86
N PHE A 185 1.24 -30.16 1.99
CA PHE A 185 1.94 -28.91 2.25
C PHE A 185 2.69 -28.96 3.58
N LEU A 186 3.84 -28.31 3.63
CA LEU A 186 4.56 -27.97 4.85
C LEU A 186 4.48 -26.46 5.06
N HIS A 187 4.02 -26.05 6.24
CA HIS A 187 3.95 -24.65 6.64
C HIS A 187 5.05 -24.32 7.63
N LEU A 188 5.92 -23.40 7.23
CA LEU A 188 6.98 -22.85 8.04
C LEU A 188 6.67 -21.38 8.37
N ILE A 189 6.94 -20.96 9.59
CA ILE A 189 6.95 -19.55 9.98
C ILE A 189 8.41 -19.11 10.04
N LEU A 190 8.75 -18.11 9.24
CA LEU A 190 10.08 -17.51 9.15
C LEU A 190 10.19 -16.31 10.12
N PRO A 191 11.41 -15.78 10.34
CA PRO A 191 11.63 -14.54 11.07
C PRO A 191 10.74 -13.40 10.54
N GLY A 192 10.29 -12.52 11.44
CA GLY A 192 9.31 -11.49 11.10
C GLY A 192 7.87 -12.01 10.93
N ARG A 193 7.59 -13.26 11.31
CA ARG A 193 6.27 -13.93 11.15
C ARG A 193 5.83 -14.08 9.70
N GLU A 194 6.78 -14.15 8.76
CA GLU A 194 6.47 -14.45 7.37
C GLU A 194 6.11 -15.93 7.21
N ASN A 195 5.01 -16.22 6.50
CA ASN A 195 4.59 -17.58 6.22
C ASN A 195 5.26 -18.12 4.94
N LEU A 196 5.85 -19.31 5.02
CA LEU A 196 6.32 -20.09 3.88
C LEU A 196 5.53 -21.38 3.77
N TYR A 197 4.81 -21.53 2.66
CA TYR A 197 4.09 -22.74 2.32
C TYR A 197 4.85 -23.49 1.22
N LEU A 198 5.28 -24.71 1.50
CA LEU A 198 5.93 -25.61 0.53
C LEU A 198 4.94 -26.69 0.12
N GLU A 199 4.59 -26.75 -1.16
CA GLU A 199 3.88 -27.88 -1.75
C GLU A 199 4.81 -29.09 -1.88
N ASP A 200 4.26 -30.31 -1.87
CA ASP A 200 4.98 -31.54 -2.16
C ASP A 200 5.78 -31.46 -3.47
N GLY A 201 7.08 -31.73 -3.39
CA GLY A 201 8.01 -31.65 -4.52
C GLY A 201 8.50 -30.23 -4.83
N GLN A 202 8.04 -29.19 -4.12
CA GLN A 202 8.44 -27.80 -4.36
C GLN A 202 9.78 -27.46 -3.70
N VAL A 203 10.53 -26.58 -4.36
CA VAL A 203 11.64 -25.83 -3.78
C VAL A 203 11.28 -24.35 -3.78
N ALA A 204 11.48 -23.66 -2.65
CA ALA A 204 11.32 -22.22 -2.54
C ALA A 204 12.54 -21.61 -1.85
N GLU A 205 12.97 -20.44 -2.30
CA GLU A 205 14.10 -19.72 -1.71
C GLU A 205 13.59 -18.52 -0.92
N LYS A 206 14.00 -18.42 0.36
CA LYS A 206 13.64 -17.33 1.26
C LYS A 206 14.85 -16.95 2.09
N MET A 207 15.09 -15.65 2.25
CA MET A 207 16.27 -15.12 2.97
C MET A 207 17.62 -15.64 2.41
N GLY A 208 17.67 -15.94 1.10
CA GLY A 208 18.84 -16.56 0.46
C GLY A 208 19.07 -18.03 0.84
N ILE A 209 18.10 -18.68 1.49
CA ILE A 209 18.16 -20.07 1.91
C ILE A 209 17.10 -20.87 1.11
N PRO A 210 17.52 -21.92 0.38
CA PRO A 210 16.57 -22.81 -0.28
C PRO A 210 15.93 -23.78 0.72
N PHE A 211 14.61 -23.90 0.63
CA PHE A 211 13.78 -24.84 1.37
C PHE A 211 13.09 -25.78 0.39
N ALA A 212 13.03 -27.06 0.72
CA ALA A 212 12.38 -28.05 -0.14
C ALA A 212 11.51 -29.02 0.66
N LEU A 213 10.41 -29.48 0.07
CA LEU A 213 9.59 -30.57 0.61
C LEU A 213 9.63 -31.75 -0.37
N ASN A 214 10.10 -32.91 0.08
CA ASN A 214 10.23 -34.15 -0.71
C ASN A 214 10.97 -33.96 -2.05
N ASN A 215 11.82 -32.95 -2.17
CA ASN A 215 12.59 -32.62 -3.37
C ASN A 215 14.10 -32.59 -3.07
N ASN A 216 14.89 -33.16 -3.99
CA ASN A 216 16.35 -33.34 -3.88
C ASN A 216 17.16 -32.57 -4.93
N ASP A 217 16.53 -31.73 -5.74
CA ASP A 217 17.17 -31.02 -6.87
C ASP A 217 18.24 -30.04 -6.39
N ARG A 218 18.07 -29.46 -5.19
CA ARG A 218 19.00 -28.51 -4.56
C ARG A 218 19.71 -29.17 -3.37
N GLN A 219 21.01 -29.45 -3.53
CA GLN A 219 21.82 -30.07 -2.48
C GLN A 219 22.15 -29.12 -1.32
N ASP A 220 22.12 -27.82 -1.58
CA ASP A 220 22.36 -26.75 -0.61
C ASP A 220 21.10 -26.37 0.21
N ALA A 221 19.97 -27.03 -0.04
CA ALA A 221 18.70 -26.74 0.60
C ALA A 221 18.52 -27.37 1.98
N VAL A 222 17.73 -26.69 2.83
CA VAL A 222 17.06 -27.30 3.97
C VAL A 222 15.90 -28.14 3.44
N ARG A 223 16.08 -29.45 3.44
CA ARG A 223 15.15 -30.41 2.83
C ARG A 223 14.32 -31.08 3.91
N PHE A 224 13.01 -30.98 3.77
CA PHE A 224 12.05 -31.69 4.59
C PHE A 224 11.53 -32.90 3.84
N TYR A 225 11.37 -34.01 4.56
CA TYR A 225 10.80 -35.24 4.03
C TYR A 225 9.61 -35.63 4.88
N TYR A 226 8.48 -35.90 4.25
CA TYR A 226 7.27 -36.32 4.94
C TYR A 226 6.81 -37.66 4.38
N GLN A 227 6.98 -38.72 5.15
CA GLN A 227 6.61 -40.09 4.78
C GLN A 227 6.10 -40.84 6.00
N ASN A 228 5.04 -41.65 5.84
CA ASN A 228 4.45 -42.46 6.92
C ASN A 228 4.17 -41.64 8.19
N ASP A 229 3.56 -40.47 8.04
CA ASP A 229 3.20 -39.54 9.11
C ASP A 229 4.38 -39.01 9.96
N THR A 230 5.60 -39.19 9.46
CA THR A 230 6.82 -38.72 10.11
C THR A 230 7.45 -37.61 9.27
N LEU A 231 7.78 -36.49 9.91
CA LEU A 231 8.53 -35.39 9.30
C LEU A 231 10.01 -35.51 9.68
N GLN A 232 10.87 -35.39 8.69
CA GLN A 232 12.32 -35.37 8.86
C GLN A 232 12.90 -34.14 8.19
N VAL A 233 14.03 -33.66 8.70
CA VAL A 233 14.79 -32.56 8.12
C VAL A 233 16.21 -33.01 7.83
N PHE A 234 16.75 -32.52 6.71
CA PHE A 234 18.14 -32.59 6.33
C PHE A 234 18.62 -31.17 6.06
N ALA A 235 19.81 -30.82 6.54
CA ALA A 235 20.49 -29.60 6.13
C ALA A 235 21.99 -29.87 5.91
N PRO A 236 22.66 -29.17 4.98
CA PRO A 236 24.10 -29.32 4.75
C PRO A 236 24.96 -28.69 5.87
N PHE A 237 24.34 -28.06 6.87
CA PHE A 237 24.98 -27.41 8.02
C PHE A 237 24.32 -27.86 9.34
N GLU A 238 24.97 -27.56 10.45
CA GLU A 238 24.44 -27.84 11.79
C GLU A 238 23.24 -26.94 12.09
N MET A 239 22.23 -27.49 12.76
CA MET A 239 21.06 -26.75 13.23
C MET A 239 20.84 -26.99 14.72
N GLN A 240 20.28 -26.02 15.41
CA GLN A 240 19.77 -26.20 16.77
C GLN A 240 18.25 -26.39 16.70
N LYS A 241 17.73 -27.42 17.37
CA LYS A 241 16.30 -27.71 17.44
C LYS A 241 15.80 -27.51 18.86
N LEU A 242 14.75 -26.73 19.00
CA LEU A 242 14.02 -26.53 20.24
C LEU A 242 12.58 -26.99 20.07
N ASP A 243 12.10 -27.86 20.94
CA ASP A 243 10.68 -28.25 20.94
C ASP A 243 9.84 -27.25 21.73
N MET A 244 9.07 -26.41 21.05
CA MET A 244 8.22 -25.41 21.71
C MET A 244 7.02 -26.02 22.43
N ALA A 245 6.66 -27.27 22.11
CA ALA A 245 5.56 -27.97 22.78
C ALA A 245 5.95 -28.43 24.19
N SER A 246 7.24 -28.69 24.46
CA SER A 246 7.73 -29.14 25.76
C SER A 246 8.05 -28.01 26.74
N LEU A 247 8.00 -26.74 26.31
CA LEU A 247 8.38 -25.59 27.15
C LEU A 247 7.31 -25.23 28.19
N THR A 248 7.75 -25.12 29.45
CA THR A 248 6.90 -24.66 30.56
C THR A 248 6.72 -23.14 30.54
N VAL A 249 5.78 -22.62 31.36
CA VAL A 249 5.58 -21.17 31.52
C VAL A 249 6.85 -20.49 32.04
N ALA A 250 7.59 -21.15 32.92
CA ALA A 250 8.85 -20.63 33.46
C ALA A 250 9.95 -20.58 32.38
N ASP A 251 10.01 -21.56 31.49
CA ASP A 251 10.98 -21.57 30.39
C ASP A 251 10.72 -20.43 29.40
N ARG A 252 9.45 -20.09 29.16
CA ARG A 252 9.06 -18.97 28.28
C ARG A 252 9.48 -17.59 28.79
N GLN A 253 9.93 -17.49 30.04
CA GLN A 253 10.47 -16.26 30.63
C GLN A 253 12.00 -16.18 30.59
N LYS A 254 12.68 -17.26 30.18
CA LYS A 254 14.14 -17.33 30.09
C LYS A 254 14.64 -16.86 28.73
N GLY A 255 15.92 -16.49 28.67
CA GLY A 255 16.63 -16.24 27.41
C GLY A 255 16.79 -17.52 26.58
N MET A 256 16.95 -17.37 25.26
CA MET A 256 17.05 -18.52 24.34
C MET A 256 18.24 -19.43 24.63
N ASP A 257 19.33 -18.85 25.10
CA ASP A 257 20.56 -19.49 25.56
C ASP A 257 20.36 -20.43 26.75
N GLN A 258 19.25 -20.27 27.48
CA GLN A 258 18.94 -21.05 28.69
C GLN A 258 17.91 -22.16 28.44
N LEU A 259 17.44 -22.31 27.20
CA LEU A 259 16.47 -23.34 26.85
C LEU A 259 17.15 -24.64 26.39
N PRO A 260 16.53 -25.81 26.63
CA PRO A 260 17.06 -27.08 26.18
C PRO A 260 16.98 -27.18 24.65
N GLN A 261 18.14 -27.17 23.99
CA GLN A 261 18.26 -27.29 22.54
C GLN A 261 19.00 -28.58 22.18
N ASP A 262 18.53 -29.26 21.13
CA ASP A 262 19.19 -30.41 20.53
C ASP A 262 20.03 -29.95 19.33
N THR A 263 21.29 -30.36 19.28
CA THR A 263 22.13 -30.16 18.09
C THR A 263 21.80 -31.22 17.02
N LEU A 264 21.35 -30.76 15.86
CA LEU A 264 21.16 -31.58 14.66
C LEU A 264 22.44 -31.51 13.81
N SER A 265 23.15 -32.63 13.72
CA SER A 265 24.38 -32.73 12.94
C SER A 265 24.14 -32.46 11.44
N SER A 266 25.12 -31.82 10.80
CA SER A 266 25.06 -31.55 9.36
C SER A 266 25.00 -32.82 8.52
N SER A 267 24.38 -32.70 7.34
CA SER A 267 24.29 -33.74 6.31
C SER A 267 23.69 -35.09 6.77
N ASN A 268 22.87 -35.07 7.83
CA ASN A 268 22.14 -36.23 8.32
C ASN A 268 20.64 -35.94 8.37
N LEU A 269 19.83 -37.00 8.30
CA LEU A 269 18.39 -36.92 8.49
C LEU A 269 18.07 -36.94 9.98
N HIS A 270 17.28 -35.97 10.43
CA HIS A 270 16.82 -35.87 11.81
C HIS A 270 15.30 -35.80 11.85
N GLN A 271 14.70 -36.46 12.84
CA GLN A 271 13.26 -36.38 13.04
C GLN A 271 12.89 -35.04 13.67
N VAL A 272 11.86 -34.40 13.11
CA VAL A 272 11.28 -33.16 13.60
C VAL A 272 9.77 -33.27 13.66
N SER A 273 9.14 -32.40 14.44
CA SER A 273 7.69 -32.32 14.60
C SER A 273 7.20 -30.89 14.43
N THR A 274 5.88 -30.74 14.32
CA THR A 274 5.26 -29.42 14.41
C THR A 274 5.60 -28.76 15.75
N ARG A 275 5.64 -27.43 15.75
CA ARG A 275 6.10 -26.59 16.86
C ARG A 275 7.58 -26.74 17.21
N ASN A 276 8.38 -27.49 16.43
CA ASN A 276 9.83 -27.39 16.55
C ASN A 276 10.31 -26.05 15.96
N LEU A 277 11.16 -25.36 16.71
CA LEU A 277 11.92 -24.20 16.28
C LEU A 277 13.30 -24.66 15.85
N LEU A 278 13.69 -24.40 14.61
CA LEU A 278 14.99 -24.70 14.05
C LEU A 278 15.79 -23.40 13.92
N SER A 279 16.97 -23.34 14.54
CA SER A 279 17.88 -22.20 14.48
C SER A 279 19.14 -22.56 13.72
N PHE A 280 19.47 -21.79 12.69
CA PHE A 280 20.66 -21.99 11.86
C PHE A 280 21.00 -20.70 11.10
N LEU A 281 22.27 -20.48 10.80
CA LEU A 281 22.75 -19.32 10.02
C LEU A 281 22.22 -17.96 10.53
N GLY A 282 22.03 -17.83 11.85
CA GLY A 282 21.46 -16.63 12.49
C GLY A 282 19.94 -16.44 12.31
N GLN A 283 19.27 -17.39 11.67
CA GLN A 283 17.81 -17.39 11.45
C GLN A 283 17.12 -18.39 12.38
N GLN A 284 15.84 -18.13 12.67
CA GLN A 284 14.97 -19.03 13.42
C GLN A 284 13.69 -19.29 12.62
N ILE A 285 13.43 -20.55 12.30
CA ILE A 285 12.19 -20.95 11.62
C ILE A 285 11.39 -21.89 12.52
N MET A 286 10.07 -21.78 12.48
CA MET A 286 9.17 -22.70 13.19
C MET A 286 8.44 -23.58 12.19
N ILE A 287 8.39 -24.88 12.47
CA ILE A 287 7.51 -25.80 11.74
C ILE A 287 6.09 -25.62 12.31
N ASN A 288 5.19 -24.99 11.56
CA ASN A 288 3.85 -24.68 12.06
C ASN A 288 2.90 -25.87 11.89
N SER A 289 2.73 -26.35 10.65
CA SER A 289 1.85 -27.48 10.35
C SER A 289 2.29 -28.29 9.13
N VAL A 290 1.74 -29.50 9.01
CA VAL A 290 1.85 -30.35 7.82
C VAL A 290 0.44 -30.74 7.40
N GLU A 291 0.02 -30.29 6.23
CA GLU A 291 -1.34 -30.47 5.74
C GLU A 291 -1.36 -31.50 4.60
N LYS A 292 -1.97 -32.66 4.81
CA LYS A 292 -1.87 -33.80 3.87
C LYS A 292 -2.77 -33.69 2.64
N ARG A 293 -3.86 -32.93 2.74
CA ARG A 293 -4.91 -32.81 1.72
C ARG A 293 -5.45 -31.39 1.68
N ALA A 294 -4.54 -30.43 1.55
CA ALA A 294 -4.91 -29.03 1.58
C ALA A 294 -4.84 -28.37 0.21
N LYS A 295 -5.52 -27.24 0.12
CA LYS A 295 -5.37 -26.25 -0.93
C LYS A 295 -5.20 -24.88 -0.26
N LEU A 296 -4.24 -24.10 -0.74
CA LEU A 296 -4.10 -22.72 -0.33
C LEU A 296 -5.18 -21.86 -0.99
N VAL A 297 -5.88 -21.08 -0.17
CA VAL A 297 -6.92 -20.15 -0.60
C VAL A 297 -6.72 -18.80 0.08
N TRP A 298 -7.01 -17.73 -0.65
CA TRP A 298 -7.07 -16.38 -0.09
C TRP A 298 -8.41 -16.22 0.63
N ASN A 299 -8.34 -15.85 1.91
CA ASN A 299 -9.50 -15.50 2.73
C ASN A 299 -9.34 -14.08 3.27
N SER A 300 -10.46 -13.48 3.70
CA SER A 300 -10.44 -12.15 4.31
C SER A 300 -10.09 -12.27 5.80
N SER A 301 -9.16 -11.44 6.26
CA SER A 301 -8.70 -11.39 7.66
C SER A 301 -9.18 -10.10 8.34
N GLU A 302 -9.24 -10.11 9.67
CA GLU A 302 -9.48 -8.90 10.48
C GLU A 302 -8.22 -8.02 10.59
N ASN A 303 -7.06 -8.52 10.16
CA ASN A 303 -5.81 -7.76 10.21
C ASN A 303 -5.77 -6.68 9.11
N GLU A 304 -6.10 -5.44 9.49
CA GLU A 304 -6.09 -4.28 8.58
C GLU A 304 -4.71 -3.90 8.02
N GLU A 305 -3.61 -4.45 8.54
CA GLU A 305 -2.27 -4.22 8.00
C GLU A 305 -2.02 -5.05 6.73
N LEU A 306 -2.76 -6.14 6.53
CA LEU A 306 -2.59 -7.01 5.37
C LEU A 306 -3.06 -6.32 4.07
N PRO A 307 -2.37 -6.56 2.94
CA PRO A 307 -2.81 -6.08 1.65
C PRO A 307 -4.08 -6.80 1.21
N ASP A 308 -4.86 -6.20 0.31
CA ASP A 308 -5.97 -6.90 -0.31
C ASP A 308 -5.45 -7.80 -1.44
N ALA A 309 -6.16 -8.90 -1.73
CA ALA A 309 -5.90 -9.74 -2.90
C ALA A 309 -6.92 -9.45 -4.00
N HIS A 310 -6.44 -8.96 -5.13
CA HIS A 310 -7.24 -8.63 -6.31
C HIS A 310 -7.11 -9.74 -7.33
N LEU A 311 -8.19 -10.48 -7.58
CA LEU A 311 -8.21 -11.46 -8.66
C LEU A 311 -8.25 -10.72 -9.99
N ILE A 312 -7.18 -10.84 -10.76
CA ILE A 312 -7.04 -10.24 -12.08
C ILE A 312 -7.30 -11.26 -13.17
N GLU A 313 -7.86 -10.78 -14.27
CA GLU A 313 -8.08 -11.51 -15.50
C GLU A 313 -7.38 -10.77 -16.63
N VAL A 314 -6.45 -11.45 -17.29
CA VAL A 314 -5.69 -10.93 -18.43
C VAL A 314 -6.12 -11.66 -19.68
N LYS A 315 -6.65 -10.94 -20.67
CA LYS A 315 -6.94 -11.46 -22.00
C LYS A 315 -5.97 -10.87 -23.01
N ALA A 316 -5.28 -11.74 -23.74
CA ALA A 316 -4.39 -11.36 -24.82
C ALA A 316 -4.36 -12.45 -25.90
N ASN A 317 -4.44 -12.05 -27.17
CA ASN A 317 -4.35 -12.96 -28.32
C ASN A 317 -5.35 -14.15 -28.24
N GLY A 318 -6.59 -13.87 -27.83
CA GLY A 318 -7.64 -14.89 -27.65
C GLY A 318 -7.42 -15.86 -26.48
N LYS A 319 -6.33 -15.72 -25.72
CA LYS A 319 -6.07 -16.48 -24.49
C LYS A 319 -6.48 -15.67 -23.27
N LYS A 320 -6.78 -16.37 -22.18
CA LYS A 320 -7.14 -15.81 -20.88
C LYS A 320 -6.26 -16.44 -19.80
N SER A 321 -5.78 -15.61 -18.88
CA SER A 321 -5.03 -16.02 -17.70
C SER A 321 -5.60 -15.27 -16.49
N THR A 322 -5.52 -15.87 -15.30
CA THR A 322 -6.02 -15.29 -14.06
C THR A 322 -5.03 -15.51 -12.95
N ASP A 323 -4.80 -14.49 -12.13
CA ASP A 323 -3.94 -14.57 -10.95
C ASP A 323 -4.37 -13.57 -9.88
N TYR A 324 -3.81 -13.64 -8.68
CA TYR A 324 -4.04 -12.67 -7.62
C TYR A 324 -2.90 -11.65 -7.56
N VAL A 325 -3.26 -10.37 -7.55
CA VAL A 325 -2.34 -9.25 -7.29
C VAL A 325 -2.59 -8.76 -5.89
N LEU A 326 -1.57 -8.77 -5.05
CA LEU A 326 -1.64 -8.19 -3.71
C LEU A 326 -1.40 -6.69 -3.78
N GLY A 327 -2.21 -5.91 -3.06
CA GLY A 327 -2.03 -4.47 -3.00
C GLY A 327 -3.08 -3.76 -2.17
N LYS A 328 -2.71 -2.58 -1.66
CA LYS A 328 -3.61 -1.68 -0.90
C LYS A 328 -3.23 -0.24 -1.20
N ALA A 329 -4.15 0.69 -0.95
CA ALA A 329 -3.83 2.11 -1.02
C ALA A 329 -2.73 2.45 0.00
N ALA A 330 -1.90 3.45 -0.32
CA ALA A 330 -0.72 3.87 0.46
C ALA A 330 0.40 2.82 0.62
N LEU A 331 0.26 1.61 0.06
CA LEU A 331 1.33 0.63 -0.01
C LEU A 331 2.06 0.71 -1.34
N ARG A 332 3.38 0.50 -1.31
CA ARG A 332 4.16 0.22 -2.51
C ARG A 332 3.69 -1.10 -3.12
N PRO A 333 3.33 -1.16 -4.42
CA PRO A 333 2.90 -2.38 -5.06
C PRO A 333 4.05 -3.38 -5.16
N ILE A 334 3.78 -4.64 -4.86
CA ILE A 334 4.64 -5.77 -5.21
C ILE A 334 4.01 -6.41 -6.45
N PRO A 335 4.62 -6.25 -7.64
CA PRO A 335 3.99 -6.70 -8.87
C PRO A 335 3.93 -8.23 -8.95
N THR A 336 2.80 -8.73 -9.45
CA THR A 336 2.61 -10.14 -9.81
C THR A 336 2.91 -10.32 -11.28
N MET A 337 3.72 -11.34 -11.58
CA MET A 337 4.14 -11.66 -12.94
C MET A 337 3.17 -12.66 -13.57
N VAL A 338 2.52 -12.27 -14.67
CA VAL A 338 1.56 -13.12 -15.38
C VAL A 338 1.98 -13.24 -16.83
N SER A 339 1.92 -14.45 -17.41
CA SER A 339 2.09 -14.64 -18.85
C SER A 339 0.75 -14.97 -19.51
N CYS A 340 0.45 -14.35 -20.64
CA CYS A 340 -0.77 -14.60 -21.40
C CYS A 340 -0.56 -14.23 -22.87
N GLY A 341 -1.01 -15.08 -23.80
CA GLY A 341 -1.01 -14.73 -25.23
C GLY A 341 0.37 -14.51 -25.88
N GLY A 342 1.48 -14.89 -25.21
CA GLY A 342 2.85 -14.58 -25.65
C GLY A 342 3.39 -13.24 -25.14
N LEU A 343 2.66 -12.59 -24.23
CA LEU A 343 3.06 -11.39 -23.52
C LEU A 343 3.36 -11.71 -22.06
N PHE A 344 4.27 -10.94 -21.48
CA PHE A 344 4.63 -10.97 -20.06
C PHE A 344 4.15 -9.68 -19.41
N PHE A 345 3.40 -9.84 -18.32
CA PHE A 345 2.77 -8.77 -17.57
C PHE A 345 3.39 -8.70 -16.18
N SER A 346 3.63 -7.48 -15.72
CA SER A 346 3.95 -7.12 -14.34
C SER A 346 2.81 -6.23 -13.86
N ILE A 347 1.98 -6.76 -12.96
CA ILE A 347 0.73 -6.11 -12.54
C ILE A 347 0.79 -5.84 -11.04
N GLY A 348 0.63 -4.59 -10.65
CA GLY A 348 0.61 -4.15 -9.26
C GLY A 348 -0.58 -3.25 -8.95
N TYR A 349 -1.00 -3.22 -7.70
CA TYR A 349 -1.98 -2.25 -7.21
C TYR A 349 -1.44 -1.56 -5.95
N GLY A 350 -1.44 -0.23 -5.95
CA GLY A 350 -0.93 0.57 -4.84
C GLY A 350 -0.46 1.95 -5.26
N SER A 351 0.33 2.59 -4.42
CA SER A 351 0.96 3.88 -4.71
C SER A 351 1.96 3.75 -5.86
N ARG A 352 1.87 4.62 -6.86
CA ARG A 352 2.84 4.65 -7.95
C ARG A 352 4.07 5.46 -7.54
N GLU A 353 5.21 5.07 -8.06
CA GLU A 353 6.49 5.75 -7.85
C GLU A 353 6.59 6.94 -8.83
N LEU A 354 7.01 8.10 -8.33
CA LEU A 354 7.17 9.34 -9.08
C LEU A 354 8.53 9.95 -8.77
N ASP A 355 9.31 10.24 -9.79
CA ASP A 355 10.58 10.95 -9.63
C ASP A 355 10.37 12.47 -9.55
N VAL A 356 11.13 13.11 -8.67
CA VAL A 356 11.27 14.57 -8.62
C VAL A 356 12.60 15.01 -9.26
N PRO A 357 12.68 16.23 -9.82
CA PRO A 357 13.87 16.67 -10.58
C PRO A 357 15.08 17.07 -9.71
N PHE A 358 15.01 16.85 -8.40
CA PHE A 358 16.02 17.19 -7.39
C PHE A 358 16.02 16.13 -6.29
N SER A 359 17.08 16.08 -5.47
CA SER A 359 17.15 15.18 -4.32
C SER A 359 16.89 15.90 -3.00
N VAL A 360 16.19 15.24 -2.08
CA VAL A 360 15.99 15.72 -0.71
C VAL A 360 16.74 14.78 0.21
N LYS A 361 17.65 15.32 1.02
CA LYS A 361 18.35 14.61 2.09
C LYS A 361 17.64 14.89 3.42
N LEU A 362 17.45 13.87 4.25
CA LEU A 362 17.10 14.05 5.66
C LEU A 362 18.41 14.07 6.45
N ASP A 363 18.77 15.23 7.00
CA ASP A 363 19.99 15.41 7.79
C ASP A 363 19.81 14.98 9.24
N ASP A 364 18.68 15.36 9.87
CA ASP A 364 18.37 15.06 11.26
C ASP A 364 16.85 15.07 11.48
N PHE A 365 16.32 14.17 12.32
CA PHE A 365 14.94 14.23 12.81
C PHE A 365 14.93 14.35 14.33
N ARG A 366 14.14 15.29 14.84
CA ARG A 366 14.04 15.57 16.27
C ARG A 366 12.59 15.53 16.75
N LEU A 367 12.33 14.71 17.75
CA LEU A 367 11.10 14.74 18.53
C LEU A 367 11.36 15.53 19.82
N LEU A 368 10.92 16.79 19.85
CA LEU A 368 10.97 17.62 21.04
C LEU A 368 9.78 17.29 21.95
N LYS A 369 10.00 17.36 23.26
CA LYS A 369 8.98 17.09 24.29
C LYS A 369 8.75 18.31 25.17
N TYR A 370 7.60 18.37 25.84
CA TYR A 370 7.36 19.40 26.84
C TYR A 370 8.28 19.19 28.05
N PRO A 371 8.85 20.26 28.65
CA PRO A 371 9.67 20.14 29.84
C PRO A 371 8.94 19.39 30.96
N GLY A 372 9.52 18.27 31.41
CA GLY A 372 8.93 17.45 32.48
C GLY A 372 7.78 16.53 32.05
N SER A 373 7.56 16.33 30.75
CA SER A 373 6.56 15.40 30.21
C SER A 373 7.16 14.56 29.08
N GLU A 374 6.65 13.35 28.92
CA GLU A 374 6.93 12.52 27.74
C GLU A 374 6.12 12.95 26.50
N SER A 375 5.23 13.95 26.66
CA SER A 375 4.37 14.43 25.58
C SER A 375 5.18 15.18 24.51
N PRO A 376 5.03 14.83 23.22
CA PRO A 376 5.69 15.52 22.13
C PRO A 376 5.21 16.97 22.04
N SER A 377 6.14 17.90 21.88
CA SER A 377 5.91 19.34 21.68
C SER A 377 6.19 19.79 20.24
N SER A 378 7.11 19.13 19.53
CA SER A 378 7.40 19.40 18.11
C SER A 378 8.02 18.17 17.45
N TYR A 379 7.75 18.01 16.16
CA TYR A 379 8.46 17.11 15.26
C TYR A 379 9.19 17.96 14.25
N GLU A 380 10.51 17.85 14.21
CA GLU A 380 11.36 18.65 13.34
C GLU A 380 12.17 17.76 12.42
N SER A 381 12.28 18.16 11.15
CA SER A 381 13.10 17.50 10.15
C SER A 381 14.03 18.54 9.51
N ASP A 382 15.32 18.40 9.74
CA ASP A 382 16.32 19.15 9.00
C ASP A 382 16.56 18.44 7.68
N ILE A 383 16.26 19.14 6.58
CA ILE A 383 16.42 18.61 5.24
C ILE A 383 17.39 19.46 4.43
N THR A 384 18.07 18.85 3.48
CA THR A 384 18.84 19.56 2.45
C THR A 384 18.28 19.21 1.08
N ILE A 385 17.83 20.22 0.34
CA ILE A 385 17.40 20.08 -1.04
C ILE A 385 18.60 20.34 -1.94
N ASN A 386 18.95 19.37 -2.79
CA ASN A 386 20.01 19.49 -3.78
C ASN A 386 19.43 19.31 -5.18
N ASP A 387 19.52 20.35 -5.99
CA ASP A 387 19.17 20.37 -7.41
C ASP A 387 20.40 20.75 -8.24
N PRO A 388 21.15 19.76 -8.76
CA PRO A 388 22.34 20.00 -9.57
C PRO A 388 22.03 20.73 -10.89
N LYS A 389 20.82 20.60 -11.45
CA LYS A 389 20.47 21.21 -12.75
C LYS A 389 20.33 22.73 -12.63
N ASN A 390 19.91 23.19 -11.47
CA ASN A 390 19.74 24.62 -11.16
C ASN A 390 20.86 25.19 -10.28
N GLU A 391 21.96 24.43 -10.06
CA GLU A 391 23.07 24.79 -9.17
C GLU A 391 22.60 25.21 -7.77
N PHE A 392 21.55 24.54 -7.28
CA PHE A 392 20.87 24.91 -6.03
C PHE A 392 21.12 23.86 -4.94
N SER A 393 21.55 24.33 -3.78
CA SER A 393 21.65 23.51 -2.57
C SER A 393 21.30 24.39 -1.37
N SER A 394 20.33 23.98 -0.56
CA SER A 394 19.93 24.74 0.63
C SER A 394 19.33 23.82 1.68
N SER A 395 19.65 24.11 2.94
CA SER A 395 19.13 23.40 4.10
C SER A 395 17.95 24.14 4.71
N TYR A 396 16.97 23.37 5.18
CA TYR A 396 15.73 23.86 5.76
C TYR A 396 15.36 23.05 6.98
N ASN A 397 14.62 23.66 7.90
CA ASN A 397 14.04 22.98 9.05
C ASN A 397 12.51 22.98 8.89
N ILE A 398 11.94 21.79 8.70
CA ILE A 398 10.50 21.55 8.59
C ILE A 398 9.96 21.22 9.98
N PHE A 399 8.87 21.87 10.38
CA PHE A 399 8.17 21.58 11.64
C PHE A 399 6.70 22.05 11.58
N MET A 400 5.98 21.97 12.69
CA MET A 400 4.56 22.34 12.75
C MET A 400 4.31 23.76 12.21
N ASN A 401 3.49 23.84 11.15
CA ASN A 401 3.18 25.08 10.41
C ASN A 401 4.37 25.75 9.71
N ASN A 402 5.51 25.07 9.56
CA ASN A 402 6.65 25.53 8.77
C ASN A 402 6.94 24.52 7.65
N VAL A 403 6.58 24.92 6.42
CA VAL A 403 6.69 24.11 5.21
C VAL A 403 7.76 24.67 4.29
N VAL A 404 8.34 23.82 3.45
CA VAL A 404 9.36 24.21 2.47
C VAL A 404 8.78 24.11 1.07
N ASP A 405 8.83 25.21 0.33
CA ASP A 405 8.40 25.26 -1.06
C ASP A 405 9.62 25.33 -2.00
N TYR A 406 9.78 24.36 -2.90
CA TYR A 406 10.86 24.33 -3.88
C TYR A 406 10.44 23.65 -5.19
N GLY A 407 10.78 24.23 -6.34
CA GLY A 407 10.58 23.59 -7.66
C GLY A 407 9.11 23.29 -8.02
N GLY A 408 8.13 23.96 -7.39
CA GLY A 408 6.70 23.67 -7.53
C GLY A 408 6.17 22.61 -6.56
N TYR A 409 7.01 22.13 -5.64
CA TYR A 409 6.67 21.16 -4.60
C TYR A 409 6.60 21.83 -3.24
N ARG A 410 5.71 21.33 -2.38
CA ARG A 410 5.60 21.71 -0.98
C ARG A 410 5.92 20.51 -0.10
N PHE A 411 6.91 20.65 0.76
CA PHE A 411 7.33 19.63 1.72
C PHE A 411 6.85 19.98 3.13
N PHE A 412 6.32 18.98 3.80
CA PHE A 412 5.91 19.04 5.20
C PHE A 412 6.10 17.66 5.83
N GLN A 413 6.30 17.63 7.16
CA GLN A 413 6.42 16.38 7.90
C GLN A 413 5.01 15.75 8.05
N SER A 414 4.90 14.46 7.70
CA SER A 414 3.64 13.71 7.75
C SER A 414 3.65 12.57 8.77
N SER A 415 4.75 11.82 8.87
CA SER A 415 4.91 10.70 9.81
C SER A 415 6.39 10.46 10.12
N TYR A 416 6.67 9.58 11.08
CA TYR A 416 7.99 9.07 11.44
C TYR A 416 7.83 7.62 11.92
N ASP A 417 8.90 6.83 11.81
CA ASP A 417 8.96 5.43 12.26
C ASP A 417 9.84 5.29 13.50
#